data_AF-A0AAV6KDA8-F1
#
_entry.id   AF-A0AAV6KDA8-F1
#
_cell.length_a   1.000
_cell.length_b   1.000
_cell.length_c   1.000
_cell.angle_alpha   90.00
_cell.angle_beta   90.00
_cell.angle_gamma   90.00
#
_symmetry.space_group_name_H-M   'P 1'
#
loop_
_entity.id
_entity.type
_entity.pdbx_description
1 polymer ?
#
loop_
_entity_poly.entity_id
_entity_poly.type
_entity_poly.pdbx_seq_one_letter_code
_entity_poly.pdbx_strand_id
1 'polypeptide(L)'
;MEIEIHPTEMSQGENDYEDVLQHLTSTIAGKIDEGTQKAESFFSSACIYRVPEDLRKLKERAYTPHLIAIGPLHREDEHLKTPWQHVKMSYTNYLLSRLTAGMEDQLELAKQKKLTVLQECLAELKTLVDDAKKCYAVEVTLDEEMMLVDGCFILEFLYRYRTRTTIKVAKSISCFIS
;
A
#
# COMPACT_ATOMS: atom_id res chain seq x y z
N MET A 1 18.51 -88.27 -17.12
CA MET A 1 18.03 -87.41 -16.03
C MET A 1 17.96 -86.02 -16.62
N GLU A 2 16.78 -85.67 -17.12
CA GLU A 2 16.52 -84.35 -17.71
C GLU A 2 16.40 -83.33 -16.58
N ILE A 3 16.99 -82.15 -16.77
CA ILE A 3 16.76 -80.99 -15.90
C ILE A 3 16.08 -79.95 -16.78
N GLU A 4 14.77 -79.84 -16.63
CA GLU A 4 14.00 -78.70 -17.10
C GLU A 4 14.39 -77.47 -16.28
N ILE A 5 14.88 -76.42 -16.95
CA ILE A 5 15.04 -75.10 -16.35
C ILE A 5 13.74 -74.35 -16.63
N HIS A 6 12.90 -74.26 -15.60
CA HIS A 6 11.71 -73.42 -15.61
C HIS A 6 12.12 -71.93 -15.62
N PRO A 7 11.48 -71.05 -16.40
CA PRO A 7 11.81 -69.63 -16.39
C PRO A 7 11.35 -69.01 -15.07
N THR A 8 12.27 -68.34 -14.38
CA THR A 8 11.96 -67.51 -13.21
C THR A 8 11.11 -66.32 -13.65
N GLU A 9 9.86 -66.29 -13.20
CA GLU A 9 8.98 -65.13 -13.32
C GLU A 9 9.52 -63.95 -12.51
N MET A 10 9.64 -62.80 -13.17
CA MET A 10 9.93 -61.49 -12.60
C MET A 10 8.61 -60.71 -12.51
N SER A 11 7.92 -60.69 -11.36
CA SER A 11 6.90 -59.66 -11.10
C SER A 11 6.47 -59.65 -9.63
N GLN A 12 7.00 -58.74 -8.82
CA GLN A 12 6.41 -58.36 -7.52
C GLN A 12 6.96 -57.06 -6.92
N GLY A 13 7.95 -56.40 -7.55
CA GLY A 13 8.54 -55.14 -7.05
C GLY A 13 8.11 -53.87 -7.79
N GLU A 14 7.31 -53.96 -8.86
CA GLU A 14 6.93 -52.80 -9.68
C GLU A 14 5.65 -52.10 -9.20
N ASN A 15 4.69 -52.81 -8.59
CA ASN A 15 3.43 -52.21 -8.13
C ASN A 15 3.61 -51.36 -6.85
N ASP A 16 4.48 -51.79 -5.95
CA ASP A 16 4.73 -51.15 -4.66
C ASP A 16 5.49 -49.83 -4.85
N TYR A 17 6.37 -49.77 -5.85
CA TYR A 17 7.08 -48.55 -6.23
C TYR A 17 6.15 -47.53 -6.87
N GLU A 18 5.25 -47.98 -7.76
CA GLU A 18 4.29 -47.11 -8.45
C GLU A 18 3.28 -46.50 -7.45
N ASP A 19 2.79 -47.28 -6.49
CA ASP A 19 1.88 -46.79 -5.43
C ASP A 19 2.57 -45.76 -4.52
N VAL A 20 3.83 -45.99 -4.16
CA VAL A 20 4.64 -45.03 -3.39
C VAL A 20 4.87 -43.74 -4.18
N LEU A 21 5.18 -43.85 -5.47
CA LEU A 21 5.37 -42.71 -6.36
C LEU A 21 4.08 -41.90 -6.51
N GLN A 22 2.94 -42.57 -6.64
CA GLN A 22 1.63 -41.95 -6.78
C GLN A 22 1.20 -41.22 -5.50
N HIS A 23 1.43 -41.82 -4.33
CA HIS A 23 1.17 -41.21 -3.03
C HIS A 23 2.05 -39.97 -2.81
N LEU A 24 3.35 -40.07 -3.12
CA LEU A 24 4.28 -38.95 -3.01
C LEU A 24 3.89 -37.79 -3.95
N THR A 25 3.54 -38.11 -5.19
CA THR A 25 3.09 -37.14 -6.20
C THR A 25 1.83 -36.41 -5.73
N SER A 26 0.85 -37.14 -5.21
CA SER A 26 -0.39 -36.54 -4.68
C SER A 26 -0.13 -35.65 -3.47
N THR A 27 0.80 -36.06 -2.59
CA THR A 27 1.22 -35.27 -1.42
C THR A 27 1.91 -33.97 -1.84
N ILE A 28 2.81 -34.03 -2.82
CA ILE A 28 3.52 -32.85 -3.33
C ILE A 28 2.55 -31.90 -4.04
N ALA A 29 1.67 -32.43 -4.90
CA ALA A 29 0.64 -31.63 -5.57
C ALA A 29 -0.25 -30.89 -4.56
N GLY A 30 -0.73 -31.57 -3.52
CA GLY A 30 -1.54 -30.93 -2.47
C GLY A 30 -0.79 -29.81 -1.73
N LYS A 31 0.51 -29.98 -1.45
CA LYS A 31 1.35 -28.93 -0.84
C LYS A 31 1.58 -27.74 -1.78
N ILE A 32 1.73 -28.00 -3.08
CA ILE A 32 1.85 -26.94 -4.10
C ILE A 32 0.56 -26.14 -4.19
N ASP A 33 -0.59 -26.81 -4.21
CA ASP A 33 -1.90 -26.15 -4.27
C ASP A 33 -2.17 -25.32 -3.02
N GLU A 34 -1.88 -25.88 -1.84
CA GLU A 34 -2.01 -25.15 -0.56
C GLU A 34 -1.08 -23.93 -0.52
N GLY A 35 0.17 -24.09 -1.00
CA GLY A 35 1.13 -23.00 -1.13
C GLY A 35 0.65 -21.89 -2.08
N THR A 36 0.07 -22.28 -3.22
CA THR A 36 -0.49 -21.36 -4.23
C THR A 36 -1.67 -20.58 -3.65
N GLN A 37 -2.63 -21.26 -3.02
CA GLN A 37 -3.80 -20.60 -2.42
C GLN A 37 -3.40 -19.65 -1.28
N LYS A 38 -2.45 -20.06 -0.43
CA LYS A 38 -1.92 -19.19 0.61
C LYS A 38 -1.24 -17.97 0.02
N ALA A 39 -0.41 -18.15 -1.01
CA ALA A 39 0.27 -17.07 -1.71
C ALA A 39 -0.71 -16.11 -2.34
N GLU A 40 -1.76 -16.57 -3.03
CA GLU A 40 -2.82 -15.71 -3.59
C GLU A 40 -3.56 -14.93 -2.50
N SER A 41 -3.81 -15.53 -1.33
CA SER A 41 -4.37 -14.80 -0.19
C SER A 41 -3.37 -13.81 0.43
N PHE A 42 -2.07 -14.11 0.37
CA PHE A 42 -0.99 -13.28 0.91
C PHE A 42 -0.68 -12.08 -0.01
N PHE A 43 -0.73 -12.31 -1.33
CA PHE A 43 -0.79 -11.30 -2.38
C PHE A 43 -2.19 -10.70 -2.51
N SER A 44 -2.88 -10.55 -1.37
CA SER A 44 -4.10 -9.76 -1.25
C SER A 44 -3.96 -8.41 -1.96
N SER A 45 -5.07 -7.71 -2.17
CA SER A 45 -5.13 -6.36 -2.73
C SER A 45 -4.23 -5.30 -2.04
N ALA A 46 -3.50 -5.67 -0.99
CA ALA A 46 -2.51 -4.83 -0.35
C ALA A 46 -1.45 -4.32 -1.33
N CYS A 47 -1.25 -3.01 -1.30
CA CYS A 47 -0.22 -2.32 -2.08
C CYS A 47 0.70 -1.46 -1.19
N ILE A 48 0.46 -1.42 0.11
CA ILE A 48 1.24 -0.68 1.11
C ILE A 48 1.79 -1.68 2.15
N TYR A 49 3.10 -1.82 2.18
CA TYR A 49 3.80 -2.80 3.00
C TYR A 49 4.72 -2.12 4.02
N ARG A 50 4.92 -2.76 5.18
CA ARG A 50 6.03 -2.39 6.04
C ARG A 50 7.34 -2.88 5.42
N VAL A 51 8.38 -2.07 5.57
CA VAL A 51 9.74 -2.46 5.18
C VAL A 51 10.17 -3.64 6.08
N PRO A 52 10.66 -4.76 5.51
CA PRO A 52 11.19 -5.87 6.29
C PRO A 52 12.25 -5.40 7.28
N GLU A 53 12.19 -5.95 8.50
CA GLU A 53 13.03 -5.50 9.62
C GLU A 53 14.53 -5.61 9.33
N ASP A 54 14.95 -6.66 8.62
CA ASP A 54 16.36 -6.83 8.25
C ASP A 54 16.84 -5.73 7.29
N LEU A 55 15.98 -5.29 6.36
CA LEU A 55 16.29 -4.15 5.49
C LEU A 55 16.30 -2.84 6.27
N ARG A 56 15.36 -2.68 7.21
CA ARG A 56 15.29 -1.49 8.08
C ARG A 56 16.53 -1.36 8.94
N LYS A 57 17.03 -2.45 9.55
CA LYS A 57 18.26 -2.44 10.38
C LYS A 57 19.50 -2.00 9.62
N LEU A 58 19.60 -2.31 8.32
CA LEU A 58 20.75 -1.88 7.51
C LEU A 58 20.83 -0.35 7.37
N LYS A 59 19.70 0.34 7.28
CA LYS A 59 19.66 1.79 7.13
C LYS A 59 18.34 2.38 7.62
N GLU A 60 18.14 2.39 8.94
CA GLU A 60 16.86 2.77 9.55
C GLU A 60 16.38 4.14 9.10
N ARG A 61 17.28 5.13 9.05
CA ARG A 61 16.96 6.49 8.60
C ARG A 61 16.37 6.54 7.19
N ALA A 62 16.71 5.64 6.28
CA ALA A 62 16.14 5.65 4.93
C ALA A 62 14.65 5.26 4.90
N TYR A 63 14.17 4.59 5.95
CA TYR A 63 12.82 4.05 6.03
C TYR A 63 11.97 4.71 7.14
N THR A 64 12.55 5.69 7.85
CA THR A 64 11.85 6.49 8.85
C THR A 64 11.57 7.86 8.25
N PRO A 65 10.29 8.28 8.12
CA PRO A 65 10.00 9.64 7.70
C PRO A 65 10.64 10.64 8.65
N HIS A 66 11.15 11.74 8.11
CA HIS A 66 11.85 12.76 8.90
C HIS A 66 11.05 14.05 9.07
N LEU A 67 10.14 14.35 8.14
CA LEU A 67 9.50 15.66 8.04
C LEU A 67 8.02 15.60 8.37
N ILE A 68 7.29 14.72 7.67
CA ILE A 68 5.84 14.58 7.78
C ILE A 68 5.47 13.10 7.79
N ALA A 69 4.47 12.77 8.59
CA ALA A 69 3.79 11.48 8.50
C ALA A 69 2.74 11.56 7.39
N ILE A 70 2.67 10.52 6.56
CA ILE A 70 1.62 10.30 5.57
C ILE A 70 1.03 8.92 5.85
N GLY A 71 -0.27 8.87 6.09
CA GLY A 71 -1.00 7.67 6.46
C GLY A 71 -0.74 7.21 7.91
N PRO A 72 -1.31 6.05 8.27
CA PRO A 72 -1.43 5.60 9.66
C PRO A 72 -0.12 5.07 10.25
N LEU A 73 0.81 4.57 9.41
CA LEU A 73 1.96 3.79 9.87
C LEU A 73 2.95 4.59 10.72
N HIS A 74 3.00 5.91 10.53
CA HIS A 74 3.92 6.84 11.20
C HIS A 74 3.17 7.96 11.93
N ARG A 75 1.86 7.83 12.11
CA ARG A 75 1.04 8.91 12.69
C ARG A 75 1.44 9.23 14.13
N GLU A 76 1.69 8.18 14.90
CA GLU A 76 1.99 8.28 16.34
C GLU A 76 3.48 8.50 16.63
N ASP A 77 4.32 8.58 15.61
CA ASP A 77 5.74 8.83 15.76
C ASP A 77 5.96 10.23 16.36
N GLU A 78 6.43 10.29 17.62
CA GLU A 78 6.60 11.55 18.35
C GLU A 78 7.52 12.55 17.63
N HIS A 79 8.56 12.06 16.93
CA HIS A 79 9.47 12.92 16.17
C HIS A 79 8.82 13.57 14.95
N LEU A 80 7.62 13.13 14.55
CA LEU A 80 6.83 13.69 13.45
C LEU A 80 5.70 14.61 13.93
N LYS A 81 5.50 14.77 15.24
CA LYS A 81 4.60 15.78 15.83
C LYS A 81 5.23 17.16 15.80
N THR A 82 5.64 17.57 14.60
CA THR A 82 6.33 18.82 14.32
C THR A 82 5.39 19.83 13.68
N PRO A 83 5.76 21.12 13.60
CA PRO A 83 4.99 22.12 12.89
C PRO A 83 4.71 21.80 11.41
N TRP A 84 5.42 20.83 10.83
CA TRP A 84 5.18 20.35 9.46
C TRP A 84 3.81 19.69 9.28
N GLN A 85 3.18 19.23 10.36
CA GLN A 85 1.78 18.78 10.31
C GLN A 85 0.84 19.94 9.94
N HIS A 86 1.11 21.16 10.42
CA HIS A 86 0.35 22.36 10.03
C HIS A 86 0.59 22.75 8.57
N VAL A 87 1.71 22.35 7.97
CA VAL A 87 1.95 22.54 6.54
C VAL A 87 0.97 21.71 5.71
N LYS A 88 0.63 20.49 6.13
CA LYS A 88 -0.42 19.69 5.46
C LYS A 88 -1.78 20.37 5.52
N MET A 89 -2.14 20.94 6.67
CA MET A 89 -3.36 21.74 6.84
C MET A 89 -3.37 22.97 5.92
N SER A 90 -2.24 23.67 5.80
CA SER A 90 -2.10 24.81 4.91
C SER A 90 -2.30 24.42 3.44
N TYR A 91 -1.71 23.31 3.00
CA TYR A 91 -1.90 22.76 1.65
C TYR A 91 -3.34 22.36 1.37
N THR A 92 -4.01 21.74 2.36
CA THR A 92 -5.44 21.45 2.28
C THR A 92 -6.26 22.71 2.06
N ASN A 93 -6.00 23.77 2.85
CA ASN A 93 -6.67 25.04 2.67
C ASN A 93 -6.36 25.69 1.30
N TYR A 94 -5.14 25.56 0.77
CA TYR A 94 -4.81 26.05 -0.57
C TYR A 94 -5.57 25.31 -1.67
N LEU A 95 -5.68 23.99 -1.58
CA LEU A 95 -6.46 23.17 -2.50
C LEU A 95 -7.93 23.61 -2.48
N LEU A 96 -8.54 23.67 -1.29
CA LEU A 96 -9.94 24.08 -1.13
C LEU A 96 -10.16 25.49 -1.68
N SER A 97 -9.27 26.43 -1.35
CA SER A 97 -9.36 27.82 -1.86
C SER A 97 -9.36 27.86 -3.39
N ARG A 98 -8.53 27.03 -4.03
CA ARG A 98 -8.48 26.94 -5.50
C ARG A 98 -9.74 26.30 -6.08
N LEU A 99 -10.26 25.24 -5.47
CA LEU A 99 -11.49 24.59 -5.92
C LEU A 99 -12.71 25.52 -5.80
N THR A 100 -12.65 26.48 -4.87
CA THR A 100 -13.71 27.46 -4.63
C THR A 100 -13.41 28.86 -5.20
N ALA A 101 -12.35 29.02 -6.00
CA ALA A 101 -11.93 30.32 -6.54
C ALA A 101 -12.92 30.85 -7.59
N GLY A 102 -13.10 32.18 -7.67
CA GLY A 102 -14.00 32.83 -8.64
C GLY A 102 -15.35 33.31 -8.09
N MET A 103 -15.52 33.39 -6.77
CA MET A 103 -16.77 33.82 -6.12
C MET A 103 -16.49 34.77 -4.93
N GLU A 104 -15.61 35.75 -5.16
CA GLU A 104 -14.73 36.34 -4.14
C GLU A 104 -15.25 37.56 -3.37
N ASP A 105 -16.45 38.05 -3.62
CA ASP A 105 -16.86 39.31 -2.95
C ASP A 105 -17.37 39.11 -1.51
N GLN A 106 -17.52 37.87 -1.03
CA GLN A 106 -18.05 37.59 0.32
C GLN A 106 -17.29 36.47 1.04
N LEU A 107 -16.50 36.86 2.05
CA LEU A 107 -15.69 35.97 2.89
C LEU A 107 -16.50 34.80 3.49
N GLU A 108 -17.72 35.07 3.97
CA GLU A 108 -18.58 34.06 4.59
C GLU A 108 -19.09 33.02 3.57
N LEU A 109 -19.40 33.45 2.34
CA LEU A 109 -19.81 32.54 1.27
C LEU A 109 -18.65 31.61 0.86
N ALA A 110 -17.43 32.12 0.81
CA ALA A 110 -16.24 31.33 0.52
C ALA A 110 -15.98 30.27 1.61
N LYS A 111 -16.12 30.65 2.90
CA LYS A 111 -16.02 29.70 4.02
C LYS A 111 -17.09 28.61 3.94
N GLN A 112 -18.35 28.98 3.68
CA GLN A 112 -19.44 28.03 3.58
C GLN A 112 -19.22 27.00 2.47
N LYS A 113 -18.74 27.44 1.30
CA LYS A 113 -18.42 26.54 0.19
C LYS A 113 -17.30 25.57 0.51
N LYS A 114 -16.23 26.05 1.14
CA LYS A 114 -15.14 25.17 1.59
C LYS A 114 -15.67 24.09 2.54
N LEU A 115 -16.55 24.47 3.46
CA LEU A 115 -17.18 23.53 4.38
C LEU A 115 -18.05 22.51 3.64
N THR A 116 -18.84 22.92 2.67
CA THR A 116 -19.64 22.01 1.84
C THR A 116 -18.77 21.01 1.08
N VAL A 117 -17.70 21.46 0.42
CA VAL A 117 -16.76 20.57 -0.27
C VAL A 117 -16.11 19.58 0.71
N LEU A 118 -15.70 20.04 1.89
CA LEU A 118 -15.16 19.16 2.93
C LEU A 118 -16.17 18.11 3.39
N GLN A 119 -17.44 18.48 3.57
CA GLN A 119 -18.50 17.56 3.96
C GLN A 119 -18.74 16.48 2.90
N GLU A 120 -18.79 16.87 1.63
CA GLU A 120 -18.94 15.94 0.50
C GLU A 120 -17.74 14.99 0.41
N CYS A 121 -16.52 15.52 0.49
CA CYS A 121 -15.30 14.71 0.49
C CYS A 121 -15.27 13.74 1.67
N LEU A 122 -15.66 14.17 2.88
CA LEU A 122 -15.68 13.32 4.06
C LEU A 122 -16.74 12.21 3.96
N ALA A 123 -17.91 12.54 3.40
CA ALA A 123 -18.97 11.56 3.17
C ALA A 123 -18.52 10.45 2.22
N GLU A 124 -17.88 10.82 1.10
CA GLU A 124 -17.31 9.86 0.15
C GLU A 124 -16.14 9.08 0.76
N LEU A 125 -15.24 9.75 1.47
CA LEU A 125 -14.10 9.10 2.11
C LEU A 125 -14.53 7.97 3.05
N LYS A 126 -15.62 8.18 3.81
CA LYS A 126 -16.18 7.19 4.73
C LYS A 126 -16.64 5.91 4.04
N THR A 127 -17.14 5.99 2.81
CA THR A 127 -17.54 4.78 2.06
C THR A 127 -16.32 3.96 1.62
N LEU A 128 -15.15 4.61 1.52
CA LEU A 128 -13.91 4.01 1.04
C LEU A 128 -12.96 3.54 2.15
N VAL A 129 -13.22 3.86 3.43
CA VAL A 129 -12.30 3.55 4.54
C VAL A 129 -11.95 2.06 4.61
N ASP A 130 -12.94 1.18 4.51
CA ASP A 130 -12.69 -0.26 4.64
C ASP A 130 -11.94 -0.84 3.44
N ASP A 131 -12.14 -0.30 2.24
CA ASP A 131 -11.34 -0.67 1.08
C ASP A 131 -9.90 -0.13 1.19
N ALA A 132 -9.73 1.09 1.70
CA ALA A 132 -8.42 1.68 1.95
C ALA A 132 -7.62 0.87 2.98
N LYS A 133 -8.27 0.29 4.01
CA LYS A 133 -7.59 -0.61 4.96
C LYS A 133 -7.01 -1.84 4.26
N LYS A 134 -7.71 -2.41 3.27
CA LYS A 134 -7.25 -3.57 2.49
C LYS A 134 -6.00 -3.26 1.66
N CYS A 135 -5.69 -1.99 1.42
CA CYS A 135 -4.45 -1.59 0.76
C CYS A 135 -3.22 -1.78 1.65
N TYR A 136 -3.37 -1.91 2.97
CA TYR A 136 -2.27 -2.13 3.90
C TYR A 136 -2.08 -3.63 4.16
N ALA A 137 -0.84 -4.11 4.02
CA ALA A 137 -0.47 -5.50 4.34
C ALA A 137 -0.41 -5.78 5.86
N VAL A 138 -0.72 -4.78 6.67
CA VAL A 138 -0.80 -4.86 8.13
C VAL A 138 -2.11 -4.25 8.57
N GLU A 139 -2.66 -4.73 9.68
CA GLU A 139 -3.85 -4.11 10.27
C GLU A 139 -3.54 -2.67 10.68
N VAL A 140 -4.40 -1.75 10.25
CA VAL A 140 -4.25 -0.31 10.52
C VAL A 140 -5.59 0.28 10.94
N THR A 141 -5.53 1.21 11.87
CA THR A 141 -6.63 2.12 12.15
C THR A 141 -6.49 3.33 11.24
N LEU A 142 -7.44 3.51 10.34
CA LEU A 142 -7.54 4.72 9.52
C LEU A 142 -8.42 5.74 10.22
N ASP A 143 -8.03 6.99 10.05
CA ASP A 143 -8.69 8.17 10.60
C ASP A 143 -9.02 9.10 9.44
N GLU A 144 -10.27 9.54 9.38
CA GLU A 144 -10.77 10.28 8.22
C GLU A 144 -10.15 11.67 8.11
N GLU A 145 -9.84 12.32 9.23
CA GLU A 145 -9.13 13.62 9.21
C GLU A 145 -7.73 13.45 8.61
N MET A 146 -6.99 12.43 9.06
CA MET A 146 -5.67 12.10 8.55
C MET A 146 -5.72 11.79 7.04
N MET A 147 -6.61 10.90 6.61
CA MET A 147 -6.73 10.52 5.20
C MET A 147 -7.09 11.72 4.32
N LEU A 148 -8.03 12.56 4.76
CA LEU A 148 -8.45 13.75 4.03
C LEU A 148 -7.29 14.75 3.90
N VAL A 149 -6.64 15.08 5.02
CA VAL A 149 -5.54 16.06 5.05
C VAL A 149 -4.33 15.57 4.27
N ASP A 150 -3.99 14.27 4.36
CA ASP A 150 -2.88 13.67 3.62
C ASP A 150 -3.17 13.62 2.13
N GLY A 151 -4.37 13.21 1.74
CA GLY A 151 -4.81 13.21 0.34
C GLY A 151 -4.79 14.62 -0.26
N CYS A 152 -5.38 15.60 0.44
CA CYS A 152 -5.36 16.99 0.01
C CYS A 152 -3.93 17.55 -0.07
N PHE A 153 -3.06 17.23 0.90
CA PHE A 153 -1.66 17.62 0.87
C PHE A 153 -0.94 17.07 -0.36
N ILE A 154 -1.08 15.77 -0.66
CA ILE A 154 -0.45 15.13 -1.82
C ILE A 154 -0.95 15.76 -3.12
N LEU A 155 -2.26 15.94 -3.27
CA LEU A 155 -2.85 16.54 -4.46
C LEU A 155 -2.37 17.98 -4.68
N GLU A 156 -2.39 18.81 -3.63
CA GLU A 156 -1.89 20.19 -3.72
C GLU A 156 -0.39 20.23 -4.00
N PHE A 157 0.38 19.36 -3.35
CA PHE A 157 1.83 19.27 -3.54
C PHE A 157 2.19 18.92 -4.98
N LEU A 158 1.56 17.88 -5.54
CA LEU A 158 1.75 17.47 -6.92
C LEU A 158 1.29 18.56 -7.90
N TYR A 159 0.15 19.20 -7.64
CA TYR A 159 -0.33 20.33 -8.44
C TYR A 159 0.67 21.48 -8.47
N ARG A 160 1.21 21.87 -7.30
CA ARG A 160 2.24 22.91 -7.19
C ARG A 160 3.55 22.50 -7.83
N TYR A 161 3.95 21.24 -7.70
CA TYR A 161 5.15 20.73 -8.35
C TYR A 161 5.04 20.82 -9.88
N ARG A 162 3.90 20.38 -10.44
CA ARG A 162 3.61 20.47 -11.87
C ARG A 162 3.51 21.91 -12.38
N THR A 163 2.84 22.78 -11.63
CA THR A 163 2.67 24.19 -12.04
C THR A 163 3.95 25.01 -11.87
N ARG A 164 4.78 24.68 -10.87
CA ARG A 164 6.14 25.21 -10.75
C ARG A 164 7.04 24.72 -11.88
N THR A 165 6.90 23.49 -12.39
CA THR A 165 7.68 23.01 -13.54
C THR A 165 7.22 23.63 -14.86
N THR A 166 5.93 23.98 -15.04
CA THR A 166 5.49 24.80 -16.18
C THR A 166 6.01 26.24 -16.15
N ILE A 167 6.35 26.78 -14.97
CA ILE A 167 7.04 28.08 -14.84
C ILE A 167 8.58 27.90 -14.85
N LYS A 168 9.09 26.69 -14.57
CA LYS A 168 10.52 26.36 -14.45
C LYS A 168 11.07 25.42 -15.52
N VAL A 169 10.60 25.53 -16.78
CA VAL A 169 11.51 25.28 -17.92
C VAL A 169 12.70 26.27 -17.87
N ALA A 170 12.61 27.32 -17.04
CA ALA A 170 13.76 28.03 -16.50
C ALA A 170 14.09 27.60 -15.06
N LYS A 171 15.19 26.86 -14.91
CA LYS A 171 16.00 26.63 -13.68
C LYS A 171 15.65 25.43 -12.78
N SER A 172 16.39 24.37 -13.08
CA SER A 172 16.94 23.29 -12.24
C SER A 172 16.01 22.55 -11.28
N ILE A 173 15.63 21.36 -11.76
CA ILE A 173 15.19 20.20 -10.99
C ILE A 173 16.45 19.53 -10.43
N SER A 174 16.66 19.62 -9.13
CA SER A 174 17.44 18.68 -8.35
C SER A 174 17.16 18.94 -6.88
N CYS A 175 17.00 17.88 -6.10
CA CYS A 175 16.76 17.88 -4.65
C CYS A 175 15.29 18.06 -4.22
N PHE A 176 14.47 17.01 -4.39
CA PHE A 176 13.34 16.75 -3.48
C PHE A 176 12.96 15.26 -3.34
N ILE A 177 13.74 14.34 -3.91
CA ILE A 177 13.51 12.90 -3.72
C ILE A 177 14.87 12.22 -3.51
N SER A 178 15.28 12.19 -2.24
CA SER A 178 16.22 11.23 -1.64
C SER A 178 15.84 11.05 -0.18
#